data_AF-A0A9D8BP78-F1
#
_entry.id   AF-A0A9D8BP78-F1
#
_cell.length_a   1.000
_cell.length_b   1.000
_cell.length_c   1.000
_cell.angle_alpha   90.00
_cell.angle_beta   90.00
_cell.angle_gamma   90.00
#
_symmetry.space_group_name_H-M   'P 1'
#
loop_
_entity.id
_entity.type
_entity.pdbx_description
1 polymer ?
#
loop_
_entity_poly.entity_id
_entity_poly.type
_entity_poly.pdbx_seq_one_letter_code
_entity_poly.pdbx_strand_id
1 'polypeptide(L)'
;MAIVTIFSGSYCKGDEVAAATARELGSPLITTQLVDEASARFGISRESLSRAMLGPPSLFDRITRERDRCIACLKLTLALLLQEGSCVYHGFAGH
;
A
#
# COMPACT_ATOMS: atom_id res chain seq x y z
N MET A 1 -12.43 -14.69 -6.42
CA MET A 1 -12.04 -13.47 -5.69
C MET A 1 -11.45 -12.51 -6.70
N ALA A 2 -11.94 -11.27 -6.77
CA ALA A 2 -11.40 -10.27 -7.68
C ALA A 2 -10.55 -9.28 -6.86
N ILE A 3 -9.24 -9.25 -7.12
CA ILE A 3 -8.32 -8.28 -6.53
C ILE A 3 -7.86 -7.38 -7.68
N VAL A 4 -8.17 -6.10 -7.60
CA VAL A 4 -7.74 -5.10 -8.58
C VAL A 4 -6.74 -4.16 -7.91
N THR A 5 -5.51 -4.13 -8.38
CA THR A 5 -4.48 -3.19 -7.93
C THR A 5 -4.32 -2.07 -8.94
N ILE A 6 -4.50 -0.84 -8.50
CA ILE A 6 -4.30 0.37 -9.29
C ILE A 6 -3.10 1.11 -8.72
N PHE A 7 -2.19 1.49 -9.59
CA PHE A 7 -1.09 2.38 -9.26
C PHE A 7 -1.11 3.56 -10.25
N SER A 8 -0.92 4.78 -9.74
CA SER A 8 -0.93 6.00 -10.54
C SER A 8 0.02 7.04 -9.97
N GLY A 9 0.56 7.90 -10.84
CA GLY A 9 1.25 9.11 -10.43
C GLY A 9 0.30 10.21 -9.95
N SER A 10 0.86 11.26 -9.35
CA SER A 10 0.12 12.48 -9.03
C SER A 10 -0.48 13.10 -10.29
N TYR A 11 -1.65 13.73 -10.17
CA TYR A 11 -2.39 14.38 -11.27
C TYR A 11 -2.89 13.44 -12.39
N CYS A 12 -2.82 12.11 -12.21
CA CYS A 12 -3.37 11.13 -13.15
C CYS A 12 -4.84 10.78 -12.91
N LYS A 13 -5.52 11.46 -11.98
CA LYS A 13 -6.89 11.13 -11.53
C LYS A 13 -7.05 9.69 -11.01
N GLY A 14 -6.01 9.14 -10.41
CA GLY A 14 -5.98 7.75 -9.95
C GLY A 14 -7.01 7.47 -8.87
N ASP A 15 -7.22 8.41 -7.96
CA ASP A 15 -8.22 8.30 -6.89
C ASP A 15 -9.65 8.18 -7.48
N GLU A 16 -9.99 9.00 -8.48
CA GLU A 16 -11.31 8.92 -9.13
C GLU A 16 -11.51 7.60 -9.88
N VAL A 17 -10.47 7.13 -10.58
CA VAL A 17 -10.52 5.84 -11.28
C VAL A 17 -10.68 4.69 -10.28
N ALA A 18 -9.94 4.71 -9.17
CA ALA A 18 -10.04 3.68 -8.15
C ALA A 18 -11.42 3.65 -7.47
N ALA A 19 -11.97 4.83 -7.13
CA ALA A 19 -13.31 4.95 -6.56
C ALA A 19 -14.41 4.49 -7.55
N ALA A 20 -14.30 4.87 -8.82
CA ALA A 20 -15.23 4.41 -9.86
C ALA A 20 -15.17 2.89 -10.06
N THR A 21 -13.96 2.31 -10.07
CA THR A 21 -13.75 0.87 -10.20
C THR A 21 -14.33 0.10 -9.02
N ALA A 22 -14.08 0.57 -7.79
CA ALA A 22 -14.62 -0.03 -6.58
C ALA A 22 -16.15 -0.02 -6.56
N ARG A 23 -16.76 1.10 -6.99
CA ARG A 23 -18.21 1.25 -7.11
C ARG A 23 -18.81 0.29 -8.13
N GLU A 24 -18.20 0.19 -9.32
CA GLU A 24 -18.68 -0.70 -10.39
C GLU A 24 -18.59 -2.18 -9.99
N LEU A 25 -17.52 -2.55 -9.27
CA LEU A 25 -17.31 -3.92 -8.79
C LEU A 25 -18.03 -4.24 -7.47
N GLY A 26 -18.72 -3.27 -6.87
CA GLY A 26 -19.35 -3.43 -5.55
C GLY A 26 -18.38 -3.91 -4.46
N SER A 27 -17.11 -3.49 -4.55
CA SER A 27 -16.02 -3.97 -3.71
C SER A 27 -15.40 -2.83 -2.88
N PRO A 28 -14.85 -3.08 -1.69
CA PRO A 28 -14.18 -2.06 -0.89
C PRO A 28 -12.95 -1.49 -1.60
N LEU A 29 -12.69 -0.19 -1.38
CA LEU A 29 -11.50 0.52 -1.85
C LEU A 29 -10.50 0.68 -0.69
N ILE A 30 -9.29 0.15 -0.85
CA ILE A 30 -8.18 0.28 0.09
C ILE A 30 -7.19 1.31 -0.46
N THR A 31 -6.89 2.35 0.31
CA THR A 31 -5.91 3.41 -0.04
C THR A 31 -4.84 3.59 1.06
N THR A 32 -4.84 4.73 1.76
CA THR A 32 -3.85 5.12 2.77
C THR A 32 -3.93 4.30 4.06
N GLN A 33 -5.06 3.62 4.29
CA GLN A 33 -5.30 2.75 5.45
C GLN A 33 -4.23 1.66 5.61
N LEU A 34 -3.60 1.23 4.51
CA LEU A 34 -2.51 0.25 4.56
C LEU A 34 -1.32 0.71 5.41
N VAL A 35 -0.96 1.99 5.33
CA VAL A 35 0.18 2.56 6.06
C VAL A 35 -0.16 2.72 7.54
N ASP A 36 -1.39 3.14 7.85
CA ASP A 36 -1.91 3.21 9.23
C ASP A 36 -1.88 1.84 9.89
N GLU A 37 -2.45 0.84 9.22
CA GLU A 37 -2.56 -0.52 9.74
C GLU A 37 -1.19 -1.15 9.96
N ALA A 38 -0.27 -0.99 8.99
CA ALA A 38 1.11 -1.46 9.13
C ALA A 38 1.84 -0.73 10.28
N SER A 39 1.63 0.59 10.43
CA SER A 39 2.25 1.37 11.52
C SER A 39 1.79 0.87 12.88
N ALA A 40 0.48 0.71 13.06
CA ALA A 40 -0.11 0.21 14.30
C ALA A 40 0.35 -1.22 14.61
N ARG A 41 0.38 -2.10 13.60
CA ARG A 41 0.71 -3.52 13.76
C ARG A 41 2.17 -3.78 14.13
N PHE A 42 3.10 -3.01 13.56
CA PHE A 42 4.55 -3.27 13.69
C PHE A 42 5.29 -2.22 14.51
N GLY A 43 4.63 -1.16 14.97
CA GLY A 43 5.26 -0.07 15.72
C GLY A 43 6.28 0.72 14.91
N ILE A 44 6.14 0.73 13.58
CA ILE A 44 6.99 1.49 12.65
C ILE A 44 6.31 2.82 12.35
N SER A 45 7.07 3.91 12.26
CA SER A 45 6.49 5.21 11.94
C SER A 45 5.91 5.25 10.53
N ARG A 46 4.83 6.03 10.34
CA ARG A 46 4.22 6.25 9.02
C ARG A 46 5.23 6.83 8.03
N GLU A 47 6.15 7.66 8.52
CA GLU A 47 7.20 8.28 7.71
C GLU A 47 8.18 7.25 7.17
N SER A 48 8.64 6.29 7.99
CA SER A 48 9.55 5.23 7.52
C SER A 48 8.84 4.31 6.51
N LEU A 49 7.59 3.94 6.77
CA LEU A 49 6.78 3.12 5.84
C LEU A 49 6.55 3.84 4.50
N SER A 50 6.12 5.11 4.55
CA SER A 50 5.86 5.92 3.35
C SER A 50 7.14 6.15 2.54
N ARG A 51 8.27 6.41 3.22
CA ARG A 51 9.59 6.56 2.58
C ARG A 51 10.05 5.28 1.92
N ALA A 52 9.83 4.12 2.54
CA ALA A 52 10.17 2.85 1.95
C ALA A 52 9.38 2.55 0.67
N MET A 53 8.13 3.05 0.57
CA MET A 53 7.31 2.94 -0.65
C MET A 53 7.69 3.93 -1.73
N LEU A 54 7.79 5.21 -1.40
CA LEU A 54 7.80 6.32 -2.37
C LEU A 54 9.17 7.00 -2.52
N GLY A 55 10.01 6.90 -1.49
CA GLY A 55 11.28 7.60 -1.43
C GLY A 55 12.42 6.85 -2.11
N PRO A 56 13.54 7.54 -2.42
CA PRO A 56 14.77 6.88 -2.87
C PRO A 56 15.37 6.03 -1.73
N PRO A 57 16.21 5.03 -2.06
CA PRO A 57 16.96 4.29 -1.05
C PRO A 57 17.95 5.20 -0.31
N SER A 58 18.07 4.99 1.00
CA SER A 58 19.10 5.62 1.84
C SER A 58 20.46 4.95 1.62
N LEU A 59 21.55 5.70 1.84
CA LEU A 59 22.92 5.17 1.83
C LEU A 59 23.10 4.02 2.82
N PHE A 60 22.35 4.02 3.92
CA PHE A 60 22.42 2.99 4.96
C PHE A 60 21.46 1.82 4.73
N ASP A 61 20.56 1.86 3.74
CA ASP A 61 19.56 0.80 3.53
C ASP A 61 20.20 -0.57 3.30
N ARG A 62 21.36 -0.61 2.63
CA ARG A 62 22.11 -1.86 2.41
C ARG A 62 22.64 -2.49 3.69
N ILE A 63 22.82 -1.69 4.75
CA ILE A 63 23.34 -2.12 6.04
C ILE A 63 22.18 -2.40 7.00
N THR A 64 21.26 -1.45 7.15
CA THR A 64 20.15 -1.55 8.12
C THR A 64 19.02 -2.43 7.64
N ARG A 65 18.88 -2.58 6.31
CA ARG A 65 17.73 -3.21 5.66
C ARG A 65 16.39 -2.62 6.11
N GLU A 66 16.39 -1.35 6.53
CA GLU A 66 15.19 -0.68 7.04
C GLU A 66 14.10 -0.63 5.97
N ARG A 67 14.48 -0.28 4.74
CA ARG A 67 13.58 -0.28 3.58
C ARG A 67 12.97 -1.66 3.33
N ASP A 68 13.78 -2.71 3.25
CA ASP A 68 13.29 -4.09 3.04
C ASP A 68 12.29 -4.50 4.11
N ARG A 69 12.58 -4.20 5.39
CA ARG A 69 11.70 -4.50 6.51
C ARG A 69 10.38 -3.76 6.41
N CYS A 70 10.40 -2.47 6.08
CA CYS A 70 9.19 -1.68 5.89
C CYS A 70 8.34 -2.23 4.74
N ILE A 71 8.96 -2.57 3.59
CA ILE A 71 8.25 -3.18 2.46
C ILE A 71 7.63 -4.52 2.86
N ALA A 72 8.35 -5.36 3.61
CA ALA A 72 7.81 -6.64 4.10
C ALA A 72 6.59 -6.44 5.02
N CYS A 73 6.65 -5.46 5.93
CA CYS A 73 5.51 -5.10 6.79
C CYS A 73 4.29 -4.64 5.98
N LEU A 74 4.49 -3.80 4.97
CA LEU A 74 3.43 -3.35 4.07
C LEU A 74 2.83 -4.49 3.25
N LYS A 75 3.67 -5.37 2.68
CA LYS A 75 3.20 -6.52 1.89
C LYS A 75 2.44 -7.52 2.75
N LEU A 76 2.88 -7.76 3.99
CA LEU A 76 2.14 -8.62 4.93
C LEU A 76 0.78 -8.00 5.30
N THR A 77 0.74 -6.70 5.59
CA THR A 77 -0.51 -6.00 5.90
C THR A 77 -1.47 -6.04 4.71
N LEU A 78 -0.97 -5.80 3.50
CA LEU A 78 -1.76 -5.90 2.28
C LEU A 78 -2.29 -7.32 2.10
N ALA A 79 -1.44 -8.34 2.24
CA ALA A 79 -1.87 -9.73 2.12
C ALA A 79 -2.99 -10.10 3.10
N LEU A 80 -2.95 -9.58 4.33
CA LEU A 80 -4.02 -9.77 5.31
C LEU A 80 -5.33 -9.10 4.89
N LEU A 81 -5.27 -7.85 4.41
CA LEU A 81 -6.46 -7.15 3.91
C LEU A 81 -7.06 -7.84 2.67
N LEU A 82 -6.20 -8.35 1.78
CA LEU A 82 -6.63 -9.10 0.59
C LEU A 82 -7.27 -10.45 0.94
N GLN A 83 -7.04 -11.02 2.13
CA GLN A 83 -7.70 -12.25 2.57
C GLN A 83 -9.17 -12.05 2.94
N GLU A 84 -9.61 -10.82 3.21
CA GLU A 84 -10.98 -10.53 3.63
C GLU A 84 -12.00 -10.64 2.48
N GLY A 85 -11.53 -10.61 1.22
CA GLY A 85 -12.40 -10.83 0.06
C GLY A 85 -11.96 -10.05 -1.18
N SER A 86 -12.92 -9.82 -2.08
CA SER A 86 -12.71 -8.97 -3.26
C SER A 86 -12.48 -7.52 -2.84
N CYS A 87 -11.52 -6.84 -3.45
CA CYS A 87 -11.25 -5.43 -3.17
C CYS A 87 -10.57 -4.73 -4.35
N VAL A 88 -10.64 -3.41 -4.35
CA VAL A 88 -9.80 -2.54 -5.15
C VAL A 88 -8.75 -1.94 -4.23
N TYR A 89 -7.48 -2.15 -4.53
CA TYR A 89 -6.37 -1.50 -3.83
C TYR A 89 -5.79 -0.40 -4.74
N HIS A 90 -5.66 0.81 -4.22
CA HIS A 90 -4.97 1.90 -4.91
C HIS A 90 -3.76 2.36 -4.10
N GLY A 91 -2.57 2.13 -4.66
CA GLY A 91 -1.30 2.45 -4.03
C GLY A 91 -0.14 1.63 -4.56
N PHE A 92 1.06 1.90 -4.04
CA PHE A 92 2.32 1.35 -4.56
C PHE A 92 2.70 -0.02 -3.97
N ALA A 93 2.01 -0.51 -2.94
CA ALA A 93 2.39 -1.77 -2.29
C ALA A 93 1.95 -3.04 -3.06
N GLY A 94 1.14 -2.87 -4.12
CA GLY A 94 0.68 -3.96 -4.98
C GLY A 94 1.66 -4.36 -6.10
N HIS A 95 2.72 -3.57 -6.30
CA HIS A 95 3.78 -3.82 -7.28
C HIS A 95 4.89 -4.74 -6.73
#